data_AF-A0A957QDX9-F1
#
_entry.id   AF-A0A957QDX9-F1
#
_cell.length_a   1.000
_cell.length_b   1.000
_cell.length_c   1.000
_cell.angle_alpha   90.00
_cell.angle_beta   90.00
_cell.angle_gamma   90.00
#
_symmetry.space_group_name_H-M   'P 1'
#
loop_
_entity.id
_entity.type
_entity.pdbx_description
1 polymer ?
#
loop_
_entity_poly.entity_id
_entity_poly.type
_entity_poly.pdbx_seq_one_letter_code
_entity_poly.pdbx_strand_id
1 'polypeptide(L)'
;GLPLNMDGSEGPQAETTRRWARRLAQALKHILGSAPPIIFWDERLTSYAADEILEGQNGRKSKIGQDAVAAAVILQSYIDAQRRGATEDYGRI
;
A
#
# COMPACT_ATOMS: atom_id res chain seq x y z
N GLY A 1 -0.62 2.07 0.55
CA GLY A 1 -0.23 2.09 -0.86
C GLY A 1 -0.34 3.51 -1.36
N LEU A 2 -0.53 3.68 -2.65
CA LEU A 2 -0.78 4.93 -3.33
C LEU A 2 -2.18 4.82 -3.97
N PRO A 3 -3.16 5.63 -3.52
CA PRO A 3 -4.52 5.56 -4.04
C PRO A 3 -4.59 6.21 -5.42
N LEU A 4 -4.45 5.37 -6.45
CA LEU A 4 -4.58 5.75 -7.85
C LEU A 4 -6.04 5.71 -8.27
N ASN A 5 -6.40 6.55 -9.24
CA ASN A 5 -7.68 6.47 -9.93
C ASN A 5 -7.74 5.21 -10.79
N MET A 6 -8.95 4.76 -11.15
CA MET A 6 -9.13 3.52 -11.93
C MET A 6 -8.42 3.53 -13.30
N ASP A 7 -8.16 4.70 -13.87
CA ASP A 7 -7.38 4.88 -15.10
C ASP A 7 -5.85 4.91 -14.88
N GLY A 8 -5.39 4.79 -13.63
CA GLY A 8 -3.98 4.82 -13.22
C GLY A 8 -3.45 6.22 -12.89
N SER A 9 -4.26 7.27 -13.04
CA SER A 9 -3.85 8.64 -12.73
C SER A 9 -3.83 8.93 -11.22
N GLU A 10 -3.04 9.91 -10.80
CA GLU A 10 -3.01 10.38 -9.42
C GLU A 10 -4.09 11.43 -9.15
N GLY A 11 -4.90 11.21 -8.11
CA GLY A 11 -5.87 12.19 -7.61
C GLY A 11 -5.39 12.95 -6.36
N PRO A 12 -6.24 13.82 -5.77
CA PRO A 12 -5.93 14.57 -4.55
C PRO A 12 -5.53 13.69 -3.35
N GLN A 13 -6.05 12.46 -3.29
CA GLN A 13 -5.72 11.50 -2.26
C GLN A 13 -4.28 10.98 -2.41
N ALA A 14 -3.84 10.69 -3.64
CA ALA A 14 -2.45 10.29 -3.92
C ALA A 14 -1.47 11.39 -3.49
N GLU A 15 -1.79 12.64 -3.80
CA GLU A 15 -0.97 13.78 -3.39
C GLU A 15 -0.87 13.91 -1.85
N THR A 16 -1.99 13.70 -1.15
CA THR A 16 -2.05 13.70 0.31
C THR A 16 -1.19 12.57 0.90
N THR A 17 -1.29 11.36 0.37
CA THR A 17 -0.47 10.21 0.75
C THR A 17 1.01 10.48 0.54
N ARG A 18 1.39 11.08 -0.60
CA ARG A 18 2.79 11.46 -0.86
C ARG A 18 3.31 12.50 0.13
N ARG A 19 2.52 13.54 0.45
CA ARG A 19 2.90 14.54 1.48
C ARG A 19 3.08 13.90 2.85
N TRP A 20 2.19 12.98 3.22
CA TRP A 20 2.31 12.24 4.48
C TRP A 20 3.56 11.36 4.50
N ALA A 21 3.84 10.63 3.42
CA ALA A 21 5.03 9.79 3.31
C ALA A 21 6.33 10.59 3.43
N ARG A 22 6.41 11.81 2.86
CA ARG A 22 7.56 12.71 3.06
C ARG A 22 7.75 13.11 4.52
N ARG A 23 6.67 13.39 5.24
CA ARG A 23 6.71 13.69 6.68
C ARG A 23 7.14 12.47 7.48
N LEU A 24 6.65 11.27 7.12
CA LEU A 24 7.08 10.02 7.73
C LEU A 24 8.58 9.78 7.52
N ALA A 25 9.09 9.95 6.30
CA ALA A 25 10.51 9.79 6.00
C ALA A 25 11.39 10.74 6.84
N GLN A 26 10.98 11.99 7.00
CA GLN A 26 11.66 12.96 7.86
C GLN A 26 11.66 12.53 9.33
N ALA A 27 10.52 12.06 9.85
CA ALA A 27 10.41 11.57 11.22
C ALA A 27 11.28 10.33 11.44
N LEU A 28 11.25 9.37 10.51
CA LEU A 28 12.09 8.16 10.58
C LEU A 28 13.59 8.50 10.50
N LYS A 29 13.98 9.47 9.66
CA LYS A 29 15.37 9.96 9.63
C LYS A 29 15.83 10.49 10.99
N HIS A 30 14.94 11.20 11.69
CA HIS A 30 15.26 11.73 13.02
C HIS A 30 15.43 10.62 14.06
N ILE A 31 14.59 9.57 14.00
CA ILE A 31 14.59 8.46 14.96
C ILE A 31 15.73 7.46 14.68
N LEU A 32 15.98 7.15 13.40
CA LEU A 32 16.87 6.07 12.96
C LEU A 32 18.23 6.58 12.46
N GLY A 33 18.46 7.89 12.42
CA GLY A 33 19.66 8.51 11.84
C GLY A 33 19.70 8.49 10.30
N SER A 34 18.83 7.72 9.66
CA SER A 34 18.65 7.65 8.20
C SER A 34 17.18 7.38 7.86
N ALA A 35 16.70 7.86 6.71
CA ALA A 35 15.36 7.53 6.24
C ALA A 35 15.41 6.17 5.53
N PRO A 36 14.63 5.17 5.97
CA PRO A 36 14.44 3.97 5.17
C PRO A 36 13.68 4.34 3.90
N PRO A 37 13.89 3.59 2.81
CA PRO A 37 13.19 3.85 1.56
C PRO A 37 11.69 3.62 1.72
N ILE A 38 10.89 4.56 1.22
CA ILE A 38 9.44 4.42 1.11
C ILE A 38 9.11 4.23 -0.37
N ILE A 39 8.53 3.08 -0.68
CA ILE A 39 8.09 2.72 -2.02
C ILE A 39 6.59 2.98 -2.12
N PHE A 40 6.16 3.68 -3.16
CA PHE A 40 4.76 3.83 -3.48
C PHE A 40 4.30 2.68 -4.39
N TRP A 41 3.17 2.09 -4.04
CA TRP A 41 2.63 0.91 -4.70
C TRP A 41 1.14 1.07 -4.94
N ASP A 42 0.64 0.59 -6.08
CA ASP A 42 -0.78 0.69 -6.42
C ASP A 42 -1.67 0.08 -5.32
N GLU A 43 -2.70 0.82 -4.91
CA GLU A 43 -3.67 0.43 -3.89
C GLU A 43 -5.06 0.11 -4.48
N ARG A 44 -5.23 0.24 -5.80
CA ARG A 44 -6.52 -0.05 -6.44
C ARG A 44 -6.96 -1.49 -6.19
N LEU A 45 -8.27 -1.68 -6.08
CA LEU A 45 -8.93 -2.97 -5.87
C LEU A 45 -8.55 -3.71 -4.57
N THR A 46 -7.72 -3.13 -3.70
CA THR A 46 -7.30 -3.77 -2.45
C THR A 46 -8.45 -3.95 -1.46
N SER A 47 -9.39 -3.01 -1.40
CA SER A 47 -10.61 -3.16 -0.59
C SER A 47 -11.50 -4.29 -1.10
N TYR A 48 -11.68 -4.39 -2.43
CA TYR A 48 -12.44 -5.47 -3.05
C TYR A 48 -11.80 -6.84 -2.77
N ALA A 49 -10.48 -6.96 -2.98
CA ALA A 49 -9.76 -8.18 -2.66
C ALA A 49 -9.80 -8.51 -1.15
N ALA A 50 -9.74 -7.50 -0.28
CA ALA A 50 -9.88 -7.69 1.16
C ALA A 50 -11.26 -8.23 1.54
N ASP A 51 -12.32 -7.71 0.91
CA ASP A 51 -13.69 -8.18 1.11
C ASP A 51 -13.86 -9.62 0.64
N GLU A 52 -13.37 -9.98 -0.56
CA GLU A 52 -13.39 -11.36 -1.06
C GLU A 52 -12.65 -12.33 -0.11
N ILE A 53 -11.50 -11.92 0.42
CA ILE A 53 -10.71 -12.73 1.37
C ILE A 53 -11.46 -12.92 2.70
N LEU A 54 -12.17 -11.89 3.17
CA LEU A 54 -12.92 -11.95 4.42
C LEU A 54 -14.20 -12.78 4.29
N GLU A 55 -14.91 -12.63 3.17
CA GLU A 55 -16.11 -13.42 2.86
C GLU A 55 -15.80 -14.92 2.72
N GLY A 56 -14.70 -15.26 2.04
CA GLY A 56 -14.23 -16.64 1.89
C GLY A 56 -13.82 -17.35 3.18
N GLN A 57 -13.69 -16.63 4.31
CA GLN A 57 -13.36 -17.20 5.62
C GLN A 57 -14.59 -17.73 6.41
N ASN A 58 -15.76 -17.87 5.77
CA ASN A 58 -16.95 -18.55 6.28
C ASN A 58 -17.40 -18.10 7.68
N GLY A 59 -17.47 -16.80 7.93
CA GLY A 59 -18.11 -16.26 9.13
C GLY A 59 -17.34 -16.47 10.45
N ARG A 60 -16.09 -16.96 10.41
CA ARG A 60 -15.17 -16.66 11.50
C ARG A 60 -15.01 -15.15 11.48
N LYS A 61 -15.63 -14.44 12.44
CA LYS A 61 -15.36 -13.02 12.69
C LYS A 61 -13.86 -12.85 12.74
N SER A 62 -13.29 -12.41 11.62
CA SER A 62 -11.86 -12.16 11.54
C SER A 62 -11.61 -11.08 12.59
N LYS A 63 -10.76 -11.39 13.58
CA LYS A 63 -10.28 -10.37 14.52
C LYS A 63 -9.47 -9.29 13.78
N ILE A 64 -9.11 -9.56 12.53
CA ILE A 64 -8.32 -8.70 11.65
C ILE A 64 -9.30 -7.87 10.82
N GLY A 65 -9.22 -6.54 10.95
CA GLY A 65 -10.06 -5.59 10.21
C GLY A 65 -9.71 -5.53 8.72
N GLN A 66 -10.66 -5.05 7.92
CA GLN A 66 -10.55 -4.89 6.46
C GLN A 66 -9.26 -4.15 6.06
N ASP A 67 -8.91 -3.06 6.75
CA ASP A 67 -7.71 -2.27 6.47
C ASP A 67 -6.41 -3.08 6.59
N ALA A 68 -6.34 -3.98 7.58
CA ALA A 68 -5.16 -4.83 7.75
C ALA A 68 -5.06 -5.89 6.65
N VAL A 69 -6.20 -6.40 6.17
CA VAL A 69 -6.24 -7.31 5.02
C VAL A 69 -5.85 -6.57 3.75
N ALA A 70 -6.37 -5.36 3.50
CA ALA A 70 -6.00 -4.53 2.37
C ALA A 70 -4.49 -4.21 2.36
N ALA A 71 -3.91 -3.87 3.52
CA ALA A 71 -2.48 -3.65 3.66
C ALA A 71 -1.66 -4.92 3.32
N ALA A 72 -2.13 -6.10 3.73
CA ALA A 72 -1.50 -7.37 3.38
C ALA A 72 -1.58 -7.65 1.86
N VAL A 73 -2.70 -7.35 1.22
CA VAL A 73 -2.87 -7.47 -0.24
C VAL A 73 -1.87 -6.56 -0.99
N ILE A 74 -1.71 -5.31 -0.55
CA ILE A 74 -0.71 -4.38 -1.12
C ILE A 74 0.68 -5.01 -1.03
N LEU A 75 1.09 -5.46 0.16
CA LEU A 75 2.41 -6.05 0.38
C LEU A 75 2.62 -7.31 -0.49
N GLN A 76 1.62 -8.18 -0.57
CA GLN A 76 1.69 -9.40 -1.35
C GLN A 76 1.88 -9.09 -2.84
N SER A 77 1.11 -8.14 -3.38
CA SER A 77 1.23 -7.73 -4.78
C SER A 77 2.61 -7.15 -5.11
N TYR A 78 3.21 -6.38 -4.20
CA TYR A 78 4.58 -5.89 -4.32
C TYR A 78 5.61 -7.03 -4.37
N ILE A 79 5.54 -7.97 -3.42
CA ILE A 79 6.45 -9.12 -3.37
C ILE A 79 6.36 -9.95 -4.65
N ASP A 80 5.15 -10.19 -5.13
CA ASP A 80 4.94 -10.97 -6.35
C ASP A 80 5.46 -10.25 -7.60
N ALA A 81 5.35 -8.92 -7.67
CA ALA A 81 5.95 -8.13 -8.73
C ALA A 81 7.48 -8.20 -8.70
N GLN A 82 8.10 -8.10 -7.51
CA GLN A 82 9.55 -8.24 -7.35
C GLN A 82 10.05 -9.64 -7.77
N ARG A 83 9.30 -10.70 -7.45
CA ARG A 83 9.61 -12.08 -7.89
C ARG A 83 9.57 -12.24 -9.41
N ARG A 84 8.72 -11.47 -10.10
CA ARG A 84 8.63 -11.46 -11.57
C ARG A 84 9.67 -10.55 -12.23
N GLY A 85 10.47 -9.82 -11.45
CA GLY A 85 11.42 -8.82 -11.97
C GLY A 85 10.75 -7.57 -12.54
N ALA A 86 9.52 -7.28 -12.14
CA ALA A 86 8.81 -6.07 -12.60
C ALA A 86 9.40 -4.81 -11.95
N THR A 87 9.49 -3.74 -12.74
CA THR A 87 10.07 -2.44 -12.34
C THR A 87 9.01 -1.37 -12.09
N GLU A 88 7.74 -1.75 -11.95
CA GLU A 88 6.63 -0.81 -11.73
C GLU A 88 6.71 -0.22 -10.32
N ASP A 89 7.58 0.77 -10.11
CA ASP A 89 7.51 1.62 -8.93
C ASP A 89 6.72 2.89 -9.25
N TYR A 90 5.82 3.30 -8.34
CA TYR A 90 5.12 4.59 -8.44
C TYR A 90 5.97 5.70 -7.81
N GLY A 91 7.28 5.59 -7.97
CA GLY A 91 8.29 6.36 -7.29
C GLY A 91 8.67 5.81 -5.91
N ARG A 92 9.82 6.30 -5.44
CA ARG A 92 10.42 5.99 -4.15
C ARG A 92 10.99 7.26 -3.54
N ILE A 93 10.92 7.38 -2.22
CA ILE A 93 11.55 8.48 -1.44
C ILE A 93 12.39 7.94 -0.29
#